data_AF-A0A2Z5X3V1-F1
#
_entry.id   AF-A0A2Z5X3V1-F1
#
_cell.length_a   1.000
_cell.length_b   1.000
_cell.length_c   1.000
_cell.angle_alpha   90.00
_cell.angle_beta   90.00
_cell.angle_gamma   90.00
#
_symmetry.space_group_name_H-M   'P 1'
#
loop_
_entity.id
_entity.type
_entity.pdbx_description
1 polymer ?
#
loop_
_entity_poly.entity_id
_entity_poly.type
_entity_poly.pdbx_seq_one_letter_code
_entity_poly.pdbx_strand_id
1 'polypeptide(L)'
;MTQEPEQKSPNTELEIDDGTDTIPRRRFLNLAGAGLLTIGFGSLAEGVVGGISEPLNQQVESLIFQPQQPIPEFPITAIEPDKLIVNSFRGTPTINPDAYRLIIDGEVNNPISLSMSDLQKLPFVSMVIRHVCVEGWAAIVQWGGVRLRDLLAIAKPLPETKYVYFYSADGYYESWDLDSVLHPQTLMAYQKNGQHLAPENGAPLRLASPVKLGYKLSKWVTRIQLTSELGEKRGYWEDLGYEWYAGL
;
A
#
# COMPACT_ATOMS: atom_id res chain seq x y z
N MET A 1 3.14 12.24 78.24
CA MET A 1 1.91 11.56 78.72
C MET A 1 1.01 11.43 77.50
N THR A 2 1.11 10.27 76.85
CA THR A 2 0.10 9.17 76.91
C THR A 2 -1.05 9.47 75.95
N GLN A 3 -1.46 8.64 75.00
CA GLN A 3 -1.12 7.28 74.58
C GLN A 3 -1.95 7.08 73.28
N GLU A 4 -1.38 6.51 72.22
CA GLU A 4 -2.09 5.66 71.23
C GLU A 4 -2.58 4.37 71.96
N PRO A 5 -3.28 3.38 71.36
CA PRO A 5 -3.82 3.17 70.00
C PRO A 5 -5.29 2.61 70.09
N GLU A 6 -6.00 2.06 69.10
CA GLU A 6 -5.92 0.71 68.48
C GLU A 6 -7.36 0.44 67.94
N GLN A 7 -7.64 -0.12 66.76
CA GLN A 7 -7.74 -1.56 66.43
C GLN A 7 -8.24 -1.62 64.97
N LYS A 8 -7.47 -2.08 63.97
CA LYS A 8 -7.14 -3.45 63.54
C LYS A 8 -8.33 -4.27 62.98
N SER A 9 -8.19 -4.55 61.68
CA SER A 9 -8.92 -5.48 60.77
C SER A 9 -9.11 -6.91 61.32
N PRO A 10 -10.06 -7.71 60.78
CA PRO A 10 -9.62 -8.78 59.85
C PRO A 10 -10.60 -9.13 58.70
N ASN A 11 -9.99 -9.50 57.55
CA ASN A 11 -10.26 -10.61 56.61
C ASN A 11 -11.72 -11.07 56.39
N THR A 12 -12.18 -11.34 55.16
CA THR A 12 -11.79 -12.54 54.38
C THR A 12 -12.40 -12.46 52.97
N GLU A 13 -11.53 -12.48 51.97
CA GLU A 13 -11.51 -13.35 50.78
C GLU A 13 -12.81 -14.09 50.38
N LEU A 14 -13.27 -13.84 49.15
CA LEU A 14 -13.85 -14.88 48.30
C LEU A 14 -13.29 -14.70 46.90
N GLU A 15 -12.21 -15.44 46.65
CA GLU A 15 -11.78 -15.85 45.32
C GLU A 15 -12.92 -16.63 44.65
N ILE A 16 -13.19 -16.33 43.37
CA ILE A 16 -13.67 -17.35 42.44
C ILE A 16 -12.63 -17.40 41.32
N ASP A 17 -11.81 -18.44 41.44
CA ASP A 17 -10.98 -19.04 40.42
C ASP A 17 -11.89 -19.65 39.34
N ASP A 18 -11.70 -19.24 38.09
CA ASP A 18 -11.98 -20.07 36.92
C ASP A 18 -10.72 -20.05 36.04
N GLY A 19 -9.67 -20.70 36.56
CA GLY A 19 -8.52 -21.09 35.79
C GLY A 19 -8.89 -22.21 34.82
N THR A 20 -9.01 -21.86 33.54
CA THR A 20 -8.46 -22.70 32.47
C THR A 20 -7.82 -21.84 31.37
N ASP A 21 -6.48 -21.85 31.42
CA ASP A 21 -5.51 -21.89 30.32
C ASP A 21 -5.72 -21.09 29.01
N THR A 22 -4.80 -20.10 28.86
CA THR A 22 -3.93 -19.83 27.70
C THR A 22 -4.43 -20.15 26.26
N ILE A 23 -4.61 -19.10 25.44
CA ILE A 23 -3.91 -18.79 24.15
C ILE A 23 -4.63 -17.62 23.41
N PRO A 24 -3.91 -16.64 22.84
CA PRO A 24 -4.48 -15.40 22.28
C PRO A 24 -4.73 -15.44 20.76
N ARG A 25 -5.42 -14.40 20.24
CA ARG A 25 -5.38 -13.86 18.85
C ARG A 25 -5.61 -14.83 17.68
N ARG A 26 -6.77 -14.71 17.02
CA ARG A 26 -6.99 -14.66 15.55
C ARG A 26 -8.41 -15.12 15.21
N ARG A 27 -9.28 -14.19 14.85
CA ARG A 27 -10.34 -14.43 13.87
C ARG A 27 -10.30 -13.28 12.87
N PHE A 28 -9.32 -13.37 11.96
CA PHE A 28 -9.39 -12.64 10.70
C PHE A 28 -9.99 -13.60 9.67
N LEU A 29 -10.98 -13.09 8.93
CA LEU A 29 -11.65 -13.78 7.85
C LEU A 29 -10.62 -14.15 6.76
N ASN A 30 -10.49 -15.44 6.49
CA ASN A 30 -9.97 -15.93 5.21
C ASN A 30 -11.08 -15.72 4.16
N LEU A 31 -11.12 -14.55 3.53
CA LEU A 31 -12.00 -14.29 2.40
C LEU A 31 -11.41 -13.21 1.49
N ALA A 32 -10.49 -13.62 0.62
CA ALA A 32 -10.21 -13.02 -0.68
C ALA A 32 -9.20 -13.93 -1.41
N GLY A 33 -9.71 -15.02 -1.98
CA GLY A 33 -8.91 -16.03 -2.66
C GLY A 33 -9.75 -16.76 -3.69
N ALA A 34 -10.35 -16.00 -4.60
CA ALA A 34 -10.91 -16.51 -5.84
C ALA A 34 -10.70 -15.43 -6.89
N GLY A 35 -9.59 -15.55 -7.63
CA GLY A 35 -9.43 -14.82 -8.88
C GLY A 35 -10.59 -15.18 -9.79
N LEU A 36 -11.41 -14.18 -10.13
CA LEU A 36 -12.42 -14.30 -11.19
C LEU A 36 -11.70 -14.28 -12.54
N LEU A 37 -11.10 -15.41 -12.92
CA LEU A 37 -10.96 -15.75 -14.33
C LEU A 37 -12.36 -16.06 -14.86
N THR A 38 -13.01 -15.05 -15.43
CA THR A 38 -14.22 -15.25 -16.23
C THR A 38 -14.15 -14.51 -17.55
N ILE A 39 -13.47 -15.13 -18.52
CA ILE A 39 -13.89 -15.05 -19.92
C ILE A 39 -14.18 -16.48 -20.39
N GLY A 40 -15.44 -16.89 -20.25
CA GLY A 40 -16.11 -17.85 -21.14
C GLY A 40 -15.89 -19.36 -20.96
N PHE A 41 -16.99 -20.06 -20.65
CA PHE A 41 -17.29 -21.49 -20.83
C PHE A 41 -16.54 -22.54 -20.00
N GLY A 42 -17.27 -23.17 -19.06
CA GLY A 42 -17.01 -24.55 -18.63
C GLY A 42 -16.83 -24.73 -17.12
N SER A 43 -17.78 -25.43 -16.52
CA SER A 43 -17.88 -25.85 -15.11
C SER A 43 -16.66 -26.60 -14.54
N LEU A 44 -16.53 -26.51 -13.20
CA LEU A 44 -15.85 -27.39 -12.24
C LEU A 44 -14.41 -27.04 -11.84
N ALA A 45 -14.24 -26.42 -10.66
CA ALA A 45 -13.63 -27.07 -9.49
C ALA A 45 -13.55 -26.05 -8.32
N GLU A 46 -14.51 -26.14 -7.39
CA GLU A 46 -14.31 -25.67 -6.01
C GLU A 46 -13.34 -26.62 -5.31
N GLY A 47 -12.36 -26.09 -4.57
CA GLY A 47 -11.70 -26.85 -3.50
C GLY A 47 -10.20 -26.62 -3.35
N VAL A 48 -9.86 -25.94 -2.25
CA VAL A 48 -8.62 -26.12 -1.47
C VAL A 48 -7.30 -25.83 -2.18
N VAL A 49 -6.79 -24.60 -2.11
CA VAL A 49 -5.33 -24.35 -2.02
C VAL A 49 -5.06 -23.07 -1.21
N GLY A 50 -4.98 -23.20 0.11
CA GLY A 50 -4.38 -22.18 0.98
C GLY A 50 -3.05 -22.73 1.49
N GLY A 51 -1.93 -22.23 0.97
CA GLY A 51 -0.59 -22.50 1.53
C GLY A 51 0.47 -23.01 0.55
N ILE A 52 0.12 -23.38 -0.69
CA ILE A 52 1.08 -23.89 -1.70
C ILE A 52 1.14 -23.01 -2.96
N SER A 53 0.29 -21.97 -3.04
CA SER A 53 0.07 -21.19 -4.26
C SER A 53 0.89 -19.90 -4.37
N GLU A 54 1.42 -19.36 -3.27
CA GLU A 54 2.02 -18.01 -3.26
C GLU A 54 3.21 -17.84 -4.24
N PRO A 55 4.25 -18.72 -4.24
CA PRO A 55 5.37 -18.55 -5.15
C PRO A 55 4.97 -18.83 -6.61
N LEU A 56 3.97 -19.69 -6.80
CA LEU A 56 3.45 -20.05 -8.12
C LEU A 56 2.59 -18.91 -8.68
N ASN A 57 1.77 -18.26 -7.85
CA ASN A 57 0.95 -17.12 -8.25
C ASN A 57 1.84 -15.94 -8.64
N GLN A 58 2.85 -15.61 -7.83
CA GLN A 58 3.80 -14.53 -8.14
C GLN A 58 4.59 -14.78 -9.43
N GLN A 59 5.07 -16.01 -9.66
CA GLN A 59 5.77 -16.35 -10.90
C GLN A 59 4.82 -16.29 -12.10
N VAL A 60 3.59 -16.79 -11.98
CA VAL A 60 2.63 -16.76 -13.09
C VAL A 60 2.17 -15.32 -13.38
N GLU A 61 1.87 -14.54 -12.34
CA GLU A 61 1.46 -13.13 -12.46
C GLU A 61 2.57 -12.27 -13.05
N SER A 62 3.83 -12.44 -12.64
CA SER A 62 4.96 -11.74 -13.25
C SER A 62 5.25 -12.18 -14.69
N LEU A 63 5.00 -13.44 -15.04
CA LEU A 63 5.17 -13.94 -16.42
C LEU A 63 4.08 -13.46 -17.39
N ILE A 64 2.87 -13.19 -16.89
CA ILE A 64 1.74 -12.68 -17.70
C ILE A 64 1.73 -11.16 -17.73
N PHE A 65 2.29 -10.50 -16.71
CA PHE A 65 2.39 -9.06 -16.64
C PHE A 65 3.14 -8.50 -17.86
N GLN A 66 2.48 -7.60 -18.59
CA GLN A 66 3.07 -6.87 -19.71
C GLN A 66 3.46 -5.47 -19.24
N PRO A 67 4.69 -5.26 -18.72
CA PRO A 67 5.05 -4.05 -18.00
C PRO A 67 4.95 -2.76 -18.81
N GLN A 68 4.86 -2.87 -20.14
CA GLN A 68 4.79 -1.73 -21.05
C GLN A 68 3.41 -1.53 -21.68
N GLN A 69 2.44 -2.43 -21.47
CA GLN A 69 1.11 -2.32 -22.06
C GLN A 69 0.17 -1.53 -21.13
N PRO A 70 -0.30 -0.34 -21.52
CA PRO A 70 -1.25 0.41 -20.69
C PRO A 70 -2.59 -0.33 -20.59
N ILE A 71 -3.18 -0.31 -19.40
CA ILE A 71 -4.55 -0.74 -19.14
C ILE A 71 -5.50 0.33 -19.70
N PRO A 72 -6.57 -0.04 -20.42
CA PRO A 72 -7.55 0.91 -20.93
C PRO A 72 -8.12 1.81 -19.83
N GLU A 73 -8.15 3.11 -20.10
CA GLU A 73 -8.71 4.09 -19.17
C GLU A 73 -10.23 4.19 -19.29
N PHE A 74 -10.88 4.53 -18.18
CA PHE A 74 -12.30 4.86 -18.17
C PHE A 74 -12.53 6.30 -18.68
N PRO A 75 -13.72 6.61 -19.24
CA PRO A 75 -14.05 8.00 -19.53
C PRO A 75 -14.21 8.81 -18.22
N ILE A 76 -13.95 10.11 -18.25
CA ILE A 76 -14.14 11.02 -17.09
C ILE A 76 -15.57 10.96 -16.54
N THR A 77 -16.56 10.71 -17.39
CA THR A 77 -17.97 10.56 -17.00
C THR A 77 -18.24 9.33 -16.13
N ALA A 78 -17.31 8.38 -16.05
CA ALA A 78 -17.42 7.19 -15.21
C ALA A 78 -16.80 7.37 -13.81
N ILE A 79 -16.23 8.54 -13.49
CA ILE A 79 -15.66 8.81 -12.16
C ILE A 79 -16.73 8.67 -11.07
N GLU A 80 -16.39 7.97 -10.00
CA GLU A 80 -17.25 7.70 -8.85
C GLU A 80 -16.72 8.47 -7.62
N PRO A 81 -17.03 9.77 -7.48
CA PRO A 81 -16.34 10.68 -6.55
C PRO A 81 -16.43 10.24 -5.08
N ASP A 82 -17.57 9.65 -4.70
CA ASP A 82 -17.90 9.29 -3.32
C ASP A 82 -17.62 7.81 -2.99
N LYS A 83 -17.17 7.01 -3.95
CA LYS A 83 -16.92 5.57 -3.74
C LYS A 83 -15.50 5.24 -3.29
N LEU A 84 -14.56 6.19 -3.40
CA LEU A 84 -13.21 5.97 -2.88
C LEU A 84 -13.23 6.05 -1.36
N ILE A 85 -13.18 4.88 -0.71
CA ILE A 85 -13.15 4.77 0.75
C ILE A 85 -11.75 5.14 1.26
N VAL A 86 -11.71 5.93 2.34
CA VAL A 86 -10.47 6.33 3.00
C VAL A 86 -10.12 5.31 4.08
N ASN A 87 -9.14 4.46 3.79
CA ASN A 87 -8.51 3.60 4.78
C ASN A 87 -7.20 4.19 5.27
N SER A 88 -6.89 4.03 6.55
CA SER A 88 -5.58 4.35 7.12
C SER A 88 -5.20 3.35 8.21
N PHE A 89 -3.92 2.98 8.28
CA PHE A 89 -3.43 2.07 9.32
C PHE A 89 -3.18 2.78 10.66
N ARG A 90 -2.90 4.10 10.65
CA ARG A 90 -2.57 4.91 11.85
C ARG A 90 -3.14 6.33 11.85
N GLY A 91 -4.16 6.60 11.04
CA GLY A 91 -4.78 7.93 10.89
C GLY A 91 -4.10 8.79 9.82
N THR A 92 -4.49 10.06 9.72
CA THR A 92 -3.94 11.00 8.73
C THR A 92 -2.80 11.81 9.35
N PRO A 93 -1.56 11.69 8.86
CA PRO A 93 -0.44 12.50 9.35
C PRO A 93 -0.63 13.97 8.97
N THR A 94 -0.11 14.88 9.80
CA THR A 94 -0.02 16.30 9.47
C THR A 94 1.30 16.56 8.76
N ILE A 95 1.24 16.95 7.49
CA ILE A 95 2.42 17.23 6.65
C ILE A 95 2.42 18.70 6.28
N ASN A 96 3.53 19.41 6.55
CA ASN A 96 3.75 20.75 6.02
C ASN A 96 4.20 20.64 4.54
N PRO A 97 3.40 21.12 3.56
CA PRO A 97 3.75 21.00 2.14
C PRO A 97 5.03 21.75 1.75
N ASP A 98 5.38 22.84 2.43
CA ASP A 98 6.57 23.65 2.12
C ASP A 98 7.87 22.96 2.59
N ALA A 99 7.78 22.25 3.71
CA ALA A 99 8.87 21.45 4.27
C ALA A 99 8.95 20.04 3.65
N TYR A 100 7.88 19.57 2.99
CA TYR A 100 7.83 18.24 2.42
C TYR A 100 8.93 18.02 1.38
N ARG A 101 9.55 16.84 1.44
CA ARG A 101 10.48 16.34 0.42
C ARG A 101 10.18 14.89 0.11
N LEU A 102 10.24 14.54 -1.17
CA LEU A 102 10.32 13.16 -1.64
C LEU A 102 11.80 12.81 -1.81
N ILE A 103 12.28 11.84 -1.04
CA ILE A 103 13.65 11.32 -1.15
C ILE A 103 13.63 10.10 -2.08
N ILE A 104 14.54 10.03 -3.05
CA ILE A 104 14.77 8.83 -3.87
C ILE A 104 16.24 8.43 -3.74
N ASP A 105 16.49 7.26 -3.18
CA ASP A 105 17.83 6.79 -2.82
C ASP A 105 17.97 5.26 -2.88
N GLY A 106 19.01 4.71 -2.25
CA GLY A 106 19.37 3.29 -2.34
C GLY A 106 20.32 3.04 -3.50
N GLU A 107 20.04 2.01 -4.30
CA GLU A 107 20.83 1.60 -5.45
C GLU A 107 20.59 2.50 -6.69
N VAL A 108 21.03 3.75 -6.58
CA VAL A 108 20.88 4.77 -7.63
C VAL A 108 22.18 5.53 -7.84
N ASN A 109 22.48 5.91 -9.08
CA ASN A 109 23.65 6.72 -9.41
C ASN A 109 23.44 8.22 -9.09
N ASN A 110 22.19 8.66 -8.94
CA ASN A 110 21.84 10.04 -8.66
C ASN A 110 20.74 10.11 -7.59
N PRO A 111 21.07 9.99 -6.29
CA PRO A 111 20.09 10.17 -5.22
C PRO A 111 19.54 11.59 -5.25
N ILE A 112 18.22 11.74 -5.15
CA ILE A 112 17.53 13.03 -5.27
C ILE A 112 16.60 13.30 -4.09
N SER A 113 16.39 14.59 -3.80
CA SER A 113 15.42 15.07 -2.81
C SER A 113 14.62 16.20 -3.45
N LEU A 114 13.34 15.96 -3.72
CA LEU A 114 12.47 16.86 -4.49
C LEU A 114 11.42 17.51 -3.60
N SER A 115 11.24 18.82 -3.73
CA SER A 115 10.06 19.50 -3.14
C SER A 115 8.81 19.23 -3.98
N MET A 116 7.62 19.56 -3.45
CA MET A 116 6.39 19.55 -4.25
C MET A 116 6.49 20.46 -5.48
N SER A 117 7.17 21.61 -5.34
CA SER A 117 7.38 22.53 -6.47
C SER A 117 8.26 21.94 -7.56
N ASP A 118 9.21 21.05 -7.21
CA ASP A 118 10.06 20.38 -8.20
C ASP A 118 9.30 19.27 -8.90
N LEU A 119 8.51 18.49 -8.16
CA LEU A 119 7.62 17.47 -8.73
C LEU A 119 6.63 18.07 -9.72
N GLN A 120 6.08 19.25 -9.42
CA GLN A 120 5.11 19.94 -10.28
C GLN A 120 5.75 20.57 -11.54
N LYS A 121 7.09 20.65 -11.64
CA LYS A 121 7.79 21.07 -12.87
C LYS A 121 7.99 19.92 -13.86
N LEU A 122 7.86 18.68 -13.42
CA LEU A 122 7.99 17.50 -14.27
C LEU A 122 6.72 17.31 -15.13
N PRO A 123 6.78 16.53 -16.23
CA PRO A 123 5.63 16.28 -17.08
C PRO A 123 4.43 15.74 -16.28
N PHE A 124 3.34 16.49 -16.30
CA PHE A 124 2.08 16.09 -15.69
C PHE A 124 1.38 15.04 -16.55
N VAL A 125 0.91 13.98 -15.91
CA VAL A 125 0.09 12.94 -16.52
C VAL A 125 -1.12 12.70 -15.62
N SER A 126 -2.29 12.49 -16.23
CA SER A 126 -3.47 12.02 -15.54
C SER A 126 -4.00 10.75 -16.18
N MET A 127 -4.61 9.89 -15.38
CA MET A 127 -5.27 8.66 -15.84
C MET A 127 -6.57 8.43 -15.07
N VAL A 128 -7.59 7.90 -15.74
CA VAL A 128 -8.84 7.46 -15.09
C VAL A 128 -8.86 5.94 -14.99
N ILE A 129 -8.70 5.44 -13.77
CA ILE A 129 -8.53 4.00 -13.50
C ILE A 129 -9.48 3.52 -12.41
N ARG A 130 -9.69 2.20 -12.36
CA ARG A 130 -10.38 1.56 -11.24
C ARG A 130 -9.37 1.29 -10.12
N HIS A 131 -9.58 1.89 -8.97
CA HIS A 131 -8.91 1.54 -7.72
C HIS A 131 -9.65 0.35 -7.11
N VAL A 132 -8.96 -0.76 -6.85
CA VAL A 132 -9.55 -1.99 -6.29
C VAL A 132 -8.95 -2.27 -4.92
N CYS A 133 -9.79 -2.46 -3.92
CA CYS A 133 -9.35 -2.81 -2.57
C CYS A 133 -9.59 -4.29 -2.28
N VAL A 134 -8.68 -4.88 -1.51
CA VAL A 134 -8.78 -6.26 -1.02
C VAL A 134 -10.01 -6.50 -0.14
N GLU A 135 -10.59 -5.44 0.45
CA GLU A 135 -11.81 -5.49 1.26
C GLU A 135 -13.10 -5.62 0.43
N GLY A 136 -13.00 -5.78 -0.89
CA GLY A 136 -14.14 -6.08 -1.76
C GLY A 136 -14.86 -4.85 -2.32
N TRP A 137 -14.28 -3.65 -2.20
CA TRP A 137 -14.79 -2.43 -2.83
C TRP A 137 -13.87 -1.92 -3.93
N ALA A 138 -14.42 -1.15 -4.87
CA ALA A 138 -13.67 -0.50 -5.93
C ALA A 138 -14.30 0.85 -6.28
N ALA A 139 -13.47 1.77 -6.80
CA ALA A 139 -13.89 3.09 -7.24
C ALA A 139 -13.17 3.49 -8.53
N ILE A 140 -13.90 4.05 -9.49
CA ILE A 140 -13.30 4.69 -10.66
C ILE A 140 -12.87 6.11 -10.27
N VAL A 141 -11.56 6.38 -10.36
CA VAL A 141 -10.94 7.62 -9.89
C VAL A 141 -9.98 8.14 -10.95
N GLN A 142 -9.96 9.46 -11.14
CA GLN A 142 -8.89 10.11 -11.89
C GLN A 142 -7.73 10.46 -10.96
N TRP A 143 -6.54 9.97 -11.27
CA TRP A 143 -5.31 10.35 -10.58
C TRP A 143 -4.46 11.22 -11.49
N GLY A 144 -3.85 12.27 -10.93
CA GLY A 144 -2.95 13.16 -11.65
C GLY A 144 -1.65 13.38 -10.90
N GLY A 145 -0.53 13.37 -11.61
CA GLY A 145 0.79 13.56 -11.02
C GLY A 145 1.92 13.30 -12.00
N VAL A 146 3.03 12.79 -11.48
CA VAL A 146 4.23 12.45 -12.27
C VAL A 146 4.37 10.94 -12.39
N ARG A 147 4.83 10.45 -13.55
CA ARG A 147 5.12 9.03 -13.70
C ARG A 147 6.33 8.66 -12.85
N LEU A 148 6.21 7.54 -12.15
CA LEU A 148 7.30 7.08 -11.29
C LEU A 148 8.55 6.70 -12.12
N ARG A 149 8.36 6.17 -13.33
CA ARG A 149 9.45 5.91 -14.28
C ARG A 149 10.25 7.16 -14.67
N ASP A 150 9.61 8.33 -14.73
CA ASP A 150 10.27 9.58 -15.11
C ASP A 150 11.13 10.08 -13.94
N LEU A 151 10.69 9.86 -12.69
CA LEU A 151 11.50 10.08 -11.50
C LEU A 151 12.71 9.14 -11.44
N LEU A 152 12.51 7.85 -11.77
CA LEU A 152 13.61 6.89 -11.82
C LEU A 152 14.60 7.20 -12.94
N ALA A 153 14.16 7.71 -14.09
CA ALA A 153 15.07 8.17 -15.14
C ALA A 153 16.03 9.27 -14.65
N ILE A 154 15.57 10.14 -13.74
CA ILE A 154 16.42 11.15 -13.08
C ILE A 154 17.34 10.50 -12.05
N ALA A 155 16.82 9.57 -11.24
CA ALA A 155 17.58 8.91 -10.18
C ALA A 155 18.66 7.94 -10.69
N LYS A 156 18.47 7.38 -11.90
CA LYS A 156 19.38 6.45 -12.58
C LYS A 156 19.68 5.18 -11.72
N PRO A 157 18.70 4.26 -11.58
CA PRO A 157 18.87 2.96 -10.91
C PRO A 157 20.13 2.23 -11.36
N LEU A 158 20.75 1.48 -10.46
CA LEU A 158 21.82 0.55 -10.81
C LEU A 158 21.25 -0.65 -11.61
N PRO A 159 22.05 -1.31 -12.46
CA PRO A 159 21.57 -2.43 -13.28
C PRO A 159 20.99 -3.62 -12.50
N GLU A 160 21.47 -3.85 -11.28
CA GLU A 160 21.06 -4.98 -10.44
C GLU A 160 19.79 -4.70 -9.61
N THR A 161 19.26 -3.48 -9.65
CA THR A 161 18.06 -3.09 -8.90
C THR A 161 16.84 -3.86 -9.40
N LYS A 162 16.09 -4.46 -8.47
CA LYS A 162 14.92 -5.30 -8.78
C LYS A 162 13.67 -4.87 -8.03
N TYR A 163 13.83 -4.16 -6.91
CA TYR A 163 12.73 -3.81 -6.02
C TYR A 163 12.82 -2.35 -5.59
N VAL A 164 11.67 -1.84 -5.20
CA VAL A 164 11.50 -0.46 -4.76
C VAL A 164 10.66 -0.44 -3.50
N TYR A 165 11.23 0.09 -2.42
CA TYR A 165 10.54 0.35 -1.17
C TYR A 165 9.94 1.74 -1.16
N PHE A 166 8.73 1.85 -0.64
CA PHE A 166 8.04 3.11 -0.37
C PHE A 166 7.87 3.25 1.13
N TYR A 167 8.27 4.40 1.66
CA TYR A 167 8.06 4.77 3.07
C TYR A 167 7.15 5.97 3.15
N SER A 168 6.24 5.93 4.12
CA SER A 168 5.16 6.91 4.28
C SER A 168 5.31 7.68 5.58
N ALA A 169 4.78 8.90 5.63
CA ALA A 169 4.90 9.80 6.78
C ALA A 169 4.24 9.27 8.07
N ASP A 170 3.24 8.40 7.95
CA ASP A 170 2.55 7.73 9.05
C ASP A 170 3.29 6.46 9.54
N GLY A 171 4.41 6.11 8.90
CA GLY A 171 5.22 4.93 9.17
C GLY A 171 4.81 3.70 8.35
N TYR A 172 3.85 3.82 7.42
CA TYR A 172 3.52 2.74 6.49
C TYR A 172 4.70 2.47 5.56
N TYR A 173 4.96 1.21 5.26
CA TYR A 173 5.98 0.81 4.29
C TYR A 173 5.46 -0.29 3.39
N GLU A 174 5.96 -0.29 2.16
CA GLU A 174 5.56 -1.19 1.09
C GLU A 174 6.75 -1.46 0.16
N SER A 175 6.76 -2.59 -0.55
CA SER A 175 7.71 -2.84 -1.63
C SER A 175 7.05 -3.42 -2.88
N TRP A 176 7.55 -2.98 -4.04
CA TRP A 176 7.11 -3.42 -5.36
C TRP A 176 8.30 -3.93 -6.16
N ASP A 177 8.03 -4.80 -7.13
CA ASP A 177 8.97 -5.08 -8.22
C ASP A 177 9.21 -3.85 -9.09
N LEU A 178 10.41 -3.74 -9.66
CA LEU A 178 10.81 -2.61 -10.49
C LEU A 178 9.94 -2.47 -11.76
N ASP A 179 9.48 -3.58 -12.33
CA ASP A 179 8.67 -3.58 -13.55
C ASP A 179 7.30 -2.90 -13.34
N SER A 180 6.62 -3.21 -12.24
CA SER A 180 5.37 -2.56 -11.83
C SER A 180 5.58 -1.07 -11.54
N VAL A 181 6.75 -0.71 -11.02
CA VAL A 181 7.14 0.69 -10.79
C VAL A 181 7.38 1.44 -12.10
N LEU A 182 7.99 0.79 -13.09
CA LEU A 182 8.26 1.36 -14.41
C LEU A 182 7.05 1.37 -15.34
N HIS A 183 5.95 0.73 -14.95
CA HIS A 183 4.71 0.68 -15.71
C HIS A 183 4.23 2.10 -16.10
N PRO A 184 3.77 2.35 -17.34
CA PRO A 184 3.37 3.68 -17.83
C PRO A 184 2.27 4.38 -17.02
N GLN A 185 1.47 3.59 -16.29
CA GLN A 185 0.37 4.03 -15.43
C GLN A 185 0.68 3.90 -13.93
N THR A 186 1.95 3.86 -13.53
CA THR A 186 2.34 4.01 -12.11
C THR A 186 2.75 5.45 -11.85
N LEU A 187 1.96 6.16 -11.04
CA LEU A 187 2.13 7.57 -10.75
C LEU A 187 2.46 7.82 -9.28
N MET A 188 3.28 8.84 -9.05
CA MET A 188 3.24 9.62 -7.82
C MET A 188 2.20 10.74 -8.00
N ALA A 189 0.99 10.49 -7.49
CA ALA A 189 -0.16 11.35 -7.66
C ALA A 189 -0.26 12.43 -6.57
N TYR A 190 -0.55 13.65 -7.00
CA TYR A 190 -0.85 14.81 -6.16
C TYR A 190 -2.19 15.48 -6.53
N GLN A 191 -2.94 14.88 -7.46
CA GLN A 191 -4.32 15.24 -7.78
C GLN A 191 -5.25 14.02 -7.77
N LYS A 192 -6.50 14.27 -7.36
CA LYS A 192 -7.62 13.33 -7.42
C LYS A 192 -8.81 14.05 -8.09
N ASN A 193 -9.39 13.47 -9.12
CA ASN A 193 -10.58 14.00 -9.81
C ASN A 193 -10.42 15.46 -10.26
N GLY A 194 -9.26 15.78 -10.84
CA GLY A 194 -8.91 17.13 -11.32
C GLY A 194 -8.66 18.17 -10.22
N GLN A 195 -8.71 17.78 -8.95
CA GLN A 195 -8.48 18.65 -7.79
C GLN A 195 -7.20 18.27 -7.05
N HIS A 196 -6.68 19.19 -6.24
CA HIS A 196 -5.59 18.88 -5.32
C HIS A 196 -5.99 17.74 -4.37
N LEU A 197 -5.02 16.88 -4.05
CA LEU A 197 -5.24 15.76 -3.16
C LEU A 197 -5.59 16.27 -1.76
N ALA A 198 -6.66 15.73 -1.16
CA ALA A 198 -6.99 16.01 0.25
C ALA A 198 -6.07 15.20 1.19
N PRO A 199 -5.76 15.70 2.40
CA PRO A 199 -4.86 15.02 3.35
C PRO A 199 -5.20 13.54 3.57
N GLU A 200 -6.48 13.22 3.79
CA GLU A 200 -6.96 11.86 4.03
C GLU A 200 -6.77 10.91 2.83
N ASN A 201 -6.74 11.47 1.62
CA ASN A 201 -6.49 10.74 0.38
C ASN A 201 -4.99 10.58 0.07
N GLY A 202 -4.10 11.12 0.90
CA GLY A 202 -2.66 10.93 0.79
C GLY A 202 -1.84 12.19 0.48
N ALA A 203 -2.40 13.39 0.66
CA ALA A 203 -1.67 14.62 0.36
C ALA A 203 -0.41 14.78 1.22
N PRO A 204 0.72 15.25 0.66
CA PRO A 204 0.79 15.88 -0.65
C PRO A 204 1.07 14.92 -1.82
N LEU A 205 1.42 13.66 -1.54
CA LEU A 205 1.86 12.72 -2.57
C LEU A 205 1.53 11.26 -2.19
N ARG A 206 0.99 10.50 -3.14
CA ARG A 206 0.69 9.07 -2.99
C ARG A 206 1.06 8.26 -4.22
N LEU A 207 1.12 6.94 -4.07
CA LEU A 207 1.10 6.01 -5.20
C LEU A 207 -0.32 5.89 -5.78
N ALA A 208 -0.41 5.85 -7.11
CA ALA A 208 -1.60 5.46 -7.85
C ALA A 208 -1.20 4.60 -9.05
N SER A 209 -1.82 3.44 -9.19
CA SER A 209 -1.57 2.52 -10.30
C SER A 209 -2.76 1.58 -10.50
N PRO A 210 -3.10 1.19 -11.75
CA PRO A 210 -4.12 0.19 -12.00
C PRO A 210 -3.62 -1.25 -11.86
N VAL A 211 -2.31 -1.47 -11.69
CA VAL A 211 -1.70 -2.81 -11.72
C VAL A 211 -1.50 -3.43 -10.34
N LYS A 212 -1.90 -2.76 -9.25
CA LYS A 212 -1.76 -3.24 -7.88
C LYS A 212 -3.03 -2.98 -7.06
N LEU A 213 -3.29 -3.85 -6.08
CA LEU A 213 -4.35 -3.68 -5.09
C LEU A 213 -4.14 -2.47 -4.18
N GLY A 214 -5.24 -1.97 -3.60
CA GLY A 214 -5.29 -0.71 -2.86
C GLY A 214 -4.33 -0.61 -1.67
N TYR A 215 -4.01 -1.72 -0.99
CA TYR A 215 -3.07 -1.70 0.14
C TYR A 215 -1.62 -1.44 -0.31
N LYS A 216 -1.26 -1.82 -1.54
CA LYS A 216 0.03 -1.53 -2.16
C LYS A 216 0.16 -0.05 -2.53
N LEU A 217 -0.94 0.68 -2.70
CA LEU A 217 -0.98 2.06 -3.17
C LEU A 217 -0.73 3.06 -2.02
N SER A 218 0.49 3.06 -1.48
CA SER A 218 0.90 3.86 -0.32
C SER A 218 0.50 5.34 -0.42
N LYS A 219 0.01 5.88 0.70
CA LYS A 219 -0.33 7.30 0.87
C LYS A 219 0.80 8.01 1.59
N TRP A 220 0.91 9.33 1.44
CA TRP A 220 1.87 10.14 2.19
C TRP A 220 3.33 9.72 2.01
N VAL A 221 3.70 9.30 0.80
CA VAL A 221 5.03 8.76 0.51
C VAL A 221 6.08 9.85 0.71
N THR A 222 7.12 9.56 1.48
CA THR A 222 8.23 10.47 1.78
C THR A 222 9.56 9.97 1.25
N ARG A 223 9.72 8.66 1.06
CA ARG A 223 10.95 8.07 0.53
C ARG A 223 10.67 6.89 -0.39
N ILE A 224 11.45 6.80 -1.46
CA ILE A 224 11.50 5.73 -2.45
C ILE A 224 12.93 5.17 -2.44
N GLN A 225 13.11 3.94 -1.98
CA GLN A 225 14.43 3.33 -1.87
C GLN A 225 14.54 2.17 -2.84
N LEU A 226 15.56 2.20 -3.70
CA LEU A 226 15.82 1.16 -4.69
C LEU A 226 16.80 0.12 -4.14
N THR A 227 16.57 -1.16 -4.44
CA THR A 227 17.38 -2.28 -3.96
C THR A 227 17.34 -3.48 -4.90
N SER A 228 18.38 -4.29 -4.88
CA SER A 228 18.50 -5.55 -5.64
C SER A 228 17.84 -6.72 -4.92
N GLU A 229 17.62 -6.60 -3.61
CA GLU A 229 17.06 -7.66 -2.76
C GLU A 229 15.94 -7.14 -1.85
N LEU A 230 14.90 -7.96 -1.66
CA LEU A 230 13.90 -7.75 -0.62
C LEU A 230 14.46 -8.17 0.74
N GLY A 231 14.35 -7.29 1.73
CA GLY A 231 14.70 -7.62 3.11
C GLY A 231 13.66 -8.49 3.81
N GLU A 232 13.88 -8.72 5.11
CA GLU A 232 12.91 -9.42 5.98
C GLU A 232 11.55 -8.72 6.03
N LYS A 233 11.56 -7.39 5.99
CA LYS A 233 10.36 -6.56 5.89
C LYS A 233 10.01 -6.37 4.43
N ARG A 234 8.90 -6.96 3.98
CA ARG A 234 8.46 -6.90 2.58
C ARG A 234 7.42 -5.83 2.35
N GLY A 235 6.55 -5.62 3.32
CA GLY A 235 5.51 -4.61 3.29
C GLY A 235 4.64 -4.80 4.52
N TYR A 236 3.96 -3.76 4.98
CA TYR A 236 3.28 -3.82 6.27
C TYR A 236 2.22 -4.94 6.32
N TRP A 237 1.42 -5.10 5.26
CA TRP A 237 0.39 -6.14 5.22
C TRP A 237 0.95 -7.51 4.84
N GLU A 238 1.98 -7.53 4.01
CA GLU A 238 2.71 -8.72 3.58
C GLU A 238 3.38 -9.40 4.77
N ASP A 239 3.97 -8.62 5.67
CA ASP A 239 4.56 -9.12 6.92
C ASP A 239 3.47 -9.67 7.87
N LEU A 240 2.18 -9.39 7.61
CA LEU A 240 1.02 -9.95 8.30
C LEU A 240 0.34 -11.09 7.53
N GLY A 241 0.90 -11.51 6.40
CA GLY A 241 0.45 -12.65 5.60
C GLY A 241 -0.40 -12.30 4.38
N TYR A 242 -0.43 -11.03 3.94
CA TYR A 242 -1.02 -10.65 2.66
C TYR A 242 -0.07 -11.01 1.51
N GLU A 243 -0.63 -11.15 0.32
CA GLU A 243 0.14 -11.48 -0.88
C GLU A 243 1.14 -10.36 -1.24
N TRP A 244 2.37 -10.72 -1.61
CA TRP A 244 3.38 -9.69 -1.89
C TRP A 244 3.20 -9.02 -3.26
N TYR A 245 2.94 -9.79 -4.32
CA TYR A 245 2.86 -9.20 -5.66
C TYR A 245 1.59 -8.38 -5.83
N ALA A 246 0.43 -8.93 -5.43
CA ALA A 246 -0.85 -8.24 -5.33
C ALA A 246 -1.26 -7.50 -6.61
N GLY A 247 -1.03 -8.16 -7.75
CA GLY A 247 -1.33 -7.65 -9.07
C GLY A 247 -2.82 -7.68 -9.41
N LEU A 248 -3.20 -6.98 -10.48
CA LEU A 248 -4.54 -6.99 -11.07
C LEU A 248 -4.47 -7.31 -12.57
#